data_AF-H3BYX3-F1
#
_entry.id   AF-H3BYX3-F1
#
_cell.length_a   1.000
_cell.length_b   1.000
_cell.length_c   1.000
_cell.angle_alpha   90.00
_cell.angle_beta   90.00
_cell.angle_gamma   90.00
#
_symmetry.space_group_name_H-M   'P 1'
#
loop_
_entity.id
_entity.type
_entity.pdbx_description
1 polymer ?
#
loop_
_entity_poly.entity_id
_entity_poly.type
_entity_poly.pdbx_seq_one_letter_code
_entity_poly.pdbx_strand_id
1 'polypeptide(L)'
;YDNHLGKSANFQKPRIVKGKPEAHFALMHYAGTVDYNINNWLVKNKDPLNETVVGLYQKSNLKLLSILFANYAGADSGLSFKETGRLHCKKKGSSFQTVSALHRENLNKLMTNLRSTHPHFVRCIIPNETKTPGAMEHPLVMHQL
;
A
#
# COMPACT_ATOMS: atom_id res chain seq x y z
N TYR A 1 -15.42 -12.85 5.29
CA TYR A 1 -15.99 -12.96 6.65
C TYR A 1 -15.66 -14.29 7.30
N ASP A 2 -15.85 -15.40 6.57
CA ASP A 2 -15.68 -16.80 7.02
C ASP A 2 -14.34 -17.10 7.72
N ASN A 3 -13.27 -16.41 7.31
CA ASN A 3 -11.93 -16.64 7.84
C ASN A 3 -11.61 -15.90 9.15
N HIS A 4 -12.22 -14.74 9.41
CA HIS A 4 -11.78 -13.84 10.50
C HIS A 4 -12.89 -13.41 11.45
N LEU A 5 -14.14 -13.39 11.01
CA LEU A 5 -15.26 -12.97 11.85
C LEU A 5 -15.44 -13.97 13.00
N GLY A 6 -15.47 -13.46 14.24
CA GLY A 6 -15.59 -14.29 15.44
C GLY A 6 -14.30 -15.01 15.87
N LYS A 7 -13.27 -15.05 15.02
CA LYS A 7 -11.95 -15.64 15.33
C LYS A 7 -10.92 -14.58 15.74
N SER A 8 -11.06 -13.36 15.22
CA SER A 8 -10.15 -12.24 15.51
C SER A 8 -10.94 -11.07 16.10
N ALA A 9 -10.60 -10.68 17.33
CA ALA A 9 -11.28 -9.58 18.04
C ALA A 9 -11.22 -8.24 17.29
N ASN A 10 -10.14 -8.02 16.54
CA ASN A 10 -9.90 -6.77 15.82
C ASN A 10 -10.68 -6.66 14.50
N PHE A 11 -11.33 -7.73 14.03
CA PHE A 11 -12.07 -7.76 12.77
C PHE A 11 -13.57 -7.65 13.03
N GLN A 12 -14.20 -6.61 12.50
CA GLN A 12 -15.60 -6.28 12.77
C GLN A 12 -16.41 -6.13 11.48
N LYS A 13 -17.73 -6.31 11.61
CA LYS A 13 -18.68 -5.88 10.56
C LYS A 13 -18.70 -4.34 10.50
N PRO A 14 -18.87 -3.74 9.31
CA PRO A 14 -18.87 -2.29 9.15
C PRO A 14 -20.08 -1.68 9.85
N ARG A 15 -19.92 -0.46 10.34
CA ARG A 15 -21.04 0.29 10.91
C ARG A 15 -21.83 0.97 9.80
N ILE A 16 -23.09 0.59 9.62
CA ILE A 16 -23.97 1.23 8.64
C ILE A 16 -24.42 2.57 9.21
N VAL A 17 -23.81 3.66 8.76
CA VAL A 17 -24.15 5.03 9.15
C VAL A 17 -24.72 5.77 7.95
N LYS A 18 -25.92 6.33 8.09
CA LYS A 18 -26.60 7.09 7.04
C LYS A 18 -25.71 8.27 6.59
N GLY A 19 -25.42 8.34 5.29
CA GLY A 19 -24.58 9.39 4.70
C GLY A 19 -23.08 9.09 4.61
N LYS A 20 -22.60 7.95 5.14
CA LYS A 20 -21.21 7.50 4.91
C LYS A 20 -21.11 6.65 3.64
N PRO A 21 -19.96 6.67 2.94
CA PRO A 21 -19.70 5.77 1.82
C PRO A 21 -19.83 4.30 2.25
N GLU A 22 -20.19 3.44 1.30
CA GLU A 22 -20.32 2.00 1.52
C GLU A 22 -19.02 1.42 2.11
N ALA A 23 -19.15 0.59 3.14
CA ALA A 23 -18.05 -0.12 3.77
C ALA A 23 -18.36 -1.61 3.84
N HIS A 24 -17.32 -2.42 3.69
CA HIS A 24 -17.43 -3.88 3.56
C HIS A 24 -16.96 -4.60 4.81
N PHE A 25 -16.00 -4.06 5.57
CA PHE A 25 -15.54 -4.56 6.86
C PHE A 25 -14.90 -3.41 7.66
N ALA A 26 -14.69 -3.62 8.96
CA ALA A 26 -14.01 -2.67 9.82
C ALA A 26 -12.85 -3.32 10.58
N LEU A 27 -11.80 -2.55 10.85
CA LEU A 27 -10.68 -2.96 11.71
C LEU A 27 -10.53 -2.01 12.88
N MET A 28 -10.30 -2.59 14.06
CA MET A 28 -9.91 -1.84 15.23
C MET A 28 -8.41 -1.54 15.20
N HIS A 29 -8.08 -0.25 15.15
CA HIS A 29 -6.72 0.26 15.34
C HIS A 29 -6.62 0.96 16.70
N TYR A 30 -5.39 1.21 17.17
CA TYR A 30 -5.18 1.89 18.45
C TYR A 30 -5.86 3.28 18.50
N ALA A 31 -5.90 3.99 17.38
CA ALA A 31 -6.52 5.31 17.26
C ALA A 31 -8.03 5.26 16.91
N GLY A 32 -8.63 4.07 16.91
CA GLY A 32 -10.06 3.89 16.63
C GLY A 32 -10.35 2.87 15.52
N THR A 33 -11.65 2.63 15.30
CA THR A 33 -12.13 1.70 14.28
C THR A 33 -12.22 2.39 12.91
N VAL A 34 -11.65 1.75 11.89
CA VAL A 34 -11.66 2.23 10.51
C VAL A 34 -12.52 1.32 9.65
N ASP A 35 -13.48 1.91 8.93
CA ASP A 35 -14.34 1.22 7.97
C ASP A 35 -13.66 1.17 6.59
N TYR A 36 -13.52 -0.02 6.00
CA TYR A 36 -12.84 -0.25 4.73
C TYR A 36 -13.82 -0.62 3.61
N ASN A 37 -13.62 -0.01 2.44
CA ASN A 37 -14.30 -0.36 1.19
C ASN A 37 -13.34 -1.16 0.28
N ILE A 38 -13.77 -2.34 -0.17
CA ILE A 38 -12.96 -3.25 -1.01
C ILE A 38 -13.11 -3.04 -2.52
N ASN A 39 -13.96 -2.12 -2.94
CA ASN A 39 -14.19 -1.81 -4.35
C ASN A 39 -12.87 -1.40 -5.01
N ASN A 40 -12.62 -1.97 -6.20
CA ASN A 40 -11.41 -1.77 -7.00
C ASN A 40 -10.09 -2.22 -6.34
N TRP A 41 -10.10 -2.95 -5.22
CA TRP A 41 -8.86 -3.43 -4.61
C TRP A 41 -8.06 -4.34 -5.53
N LEU A 42 -8.72 -5.22 -6.29
CA LEU A 42 -8.05 -6.09 -7.25
C LEU A 42 -7.32 -5.30 -8.34
N VAL A 43 -7.97 -4.26 -8.88
CA VAL A 43 -7.38 -3.37 -9.89
C VAL A 43 -6.20 -2.61 -9.30
N LYS A 44 -6.39 -1.97 -8.13
CA LYS A 44 -5.30 -1.26 -7.42
C LYS A 44 -4.12 -2.16 -7.07
N ASN A 45 -4.36 -3.42 -6.74
CA ASN A 45 -3.31 -4.37 -6.35
C ASN A 45 -2.55 -4.97 -7.56
N LYS A 46 -3.05 -4.78 -8.79
CA LYS A 46 -2.40 -5.17 -10.05
C LYS A 46 -1.55 -4.05 -10.67
N ASP A 47 -1.79 -2.80 -10.29
CA ASP A 47 -1.16 -1.61 -10.89
C ASP A 47 -1.19 -1.60 -12.43
N PRO A 48 -2.39 -1.67 -13.05
CA PRO A 48 -2.50 -1.82 -14.49
C PRO A 48 -2.04 -0.54 -15.21
N LEU A 49 -0.90 -0.59 -15.87
CA LEU A 49 -0.52 0.41 -16.87
C LEU A 49 -0.91 -0.08 -18.27
N ASN A 50 -1.15 0.89 -19.16
CA ASN A 50 -1.33 0.58 -20.59
C ASN A 50 0.03 0.12 -21.17
N GLU A 51 0.13 -1.16 -21.51
CA GLU A 51 1.36 -1.77 -22.00
C GLU A 51 1.88 -1.14 -23.29
N THR A 52 1.01 -0.64 -24.17
CA THR A 52 1.40 0.07 -25.39
C THR A 52 2.13 1.38 -25.05
N VAL A 53 1.61 2.13 -24.09
CA VAL A 53 2.23 3.38 -23.63
C VAL A 53 3.56 3.11 -22.94
N VAL A 54 3.64 2.06 -22.12
CA VAL A 54 4.89 1.62 -21.50
C VAL A 54 5.94 1.27 -22.57
N GLY A 55 5.55 0.54 -23.61
CA GLY A 55 6.46 0.19 -24.71
C GLY A 55 7.00 1.41 -25.46
N LEU A 56 6.19 2.47 -25.61
CA LEU A 56 6.66 3.75 -26.15
C LEU A 56 7.67 4.44 -25.23
N TYR A 57 7.44 4.43 -23.92
CA TYR A 57 8.34 5.04 -22.94
C TYR A 57 9.68 4.31 -22.84
N GLN A 58 9.68 2.99 -22.91
CA GLN A 58 10.90 2.18 -22.97
C GLN A 58 11.79 2.53 -24.18
N LYS A 59 11.18 2.90 -25.31
CA LYS A 59 11.86 3.29 -26.56
C LYS A 59 11.98 4.80 -26.75
N SER A 60 11.72 5.59 -25.71
CA SER A 60 11.75 7.05 -25.83
C SER A 60 13.15 7.57 -26.14
N ASN A 61 13.22 8.61 -26.97
CA ASN A 61 14.46 9.36 -27.22
C ASN A 61 14.94 10.13 -25.98
N LEU A 62 14.05 10.38 -25.01
CA LEU A 62 14.42 10.96 -23.72
C LEU A 62 14.99 9.84 -22.82
N LYS A 63 16.31 9.82 -22.65
CA LYS A 63 17.03 8.79 -21.88
C LYS A 63 16.44 8.57 -20.48
N LEU A 64 16.07 9.64 -19.78
CA LEU A 64 15.45 9.55 -18.44
C LEU A 64 14.18 8.70 -18.47
N LEU A 65 13.31 8.90 -19.47
CA LEU A 65 12.05 8.20 -19.59
C LEU A 65 12.27 6.72 -19.90
N SER A 66 13.20 6.40 -20.79
CA SER A 66 13.59 5.01 -21.10
C SER A 66 14.12 4.29 -19.85
N ILE A 67 14.96 4.96 -19.04
CA ILE A 67 15.52 4.38 -17.80
C ILE A 67 14.42 4.06 -16.78
N LEU A 68 13.44 4.96 -16.59
CA LEU A 68 12.36 4.77 -15.61
C LEU A 68 11.49 3.55 -15.93
N PHE A 69 11.25 3.28 -17.22
CA PHE A 69 10.37 2.18 -17.66
C PHE A 69 11.11 0.91 -18.08
N ALA A 70 12.45 0.89 -18.04
CA ALA A 70 13.28 -0.22 -18.50
C ALA A 70 12.94 -1.58 -17.85
N ASN A 71 12.54 -1.55 -16.58
CA ASN A 71 12.24 -2.76 -15.79
C ASN A 71 10.74 -3.01 -15.60
N TYR A 72 9.87 -2.22 -16.25
CA TYR A 72 8.44 -2.48 -16.17
C TYR A 72 8.11 -3.69 -17.05
N ALA A 73 7.83 -4.82 -16.40
CA ALA A 73 7.25 -5.99 -17.04
C ALA A 73 5.74 -5.93 -16.81
N GLY A 74 4.97 -5.69 -17.87
CA GLY A 74 3.51 -5.80 -17.83
C GLY A 74 3.10 -7.22 -17.41
N ALA A 75 1.92 -7.35 -16.80
CA ALA A 75 1.41 -8.62 -16.31
C ALA A 75 1.32 -9.71 -17.40
N ASP A 76 1.25 -9.31 -18.68
CA ASP A 76 1.19 -10.21 -19.85
C ASP A 76 2.53 -10.40 -20.57
N SER A 77 3.60 -9.73 -20.14
CA SER A 77 4.94 -9.85 -20.75
C SER A 77 5.70 -11.11 -20.33
N GLY A 78 5.00 -12.25 -20.27
CA GLY A 78 5.63 -13.54 -20.46
C GLY A 78 5.96 -13.70 -21.94
N LEU A 79 7.19 -14.13 -22.26
CA LEU A 79 7.66 -14.46 -23.62
C LEU A 79 8.27 -13.31 -24.42
N SER A 80 9.37 -12.73 -23.92
CA SER A 80 10.63 -12.60 -24.68
C SER A 80 11.54 -11.61 -23.96
N PHE A 81 12.70 -12.05 -23.49
CA PHE A 81 13.96 -11.38 -23.82
C PHE A 81 15.13 -12.25 -23.39
N LYS A 82 16.11 -12.29 -24.31
CA LYS A 82 17.25 -13.19 -24.46
C LYS A 82 18.19 -13.24 -23.26
N GLU A 83 18.84 -14.39 -23.11
CA GLU A 83 20.13 -14.56 -22.44
C GLU A 83 21.13 -13.47 -22.85
N THR A 84 21.51 -12.61 -21.93
CA THR A 84 22.90 -12.12 -21.81
C THR A 84 23.12 -11.51 -20.42
N GLY A 85 24.08 -12.05 -19.68
CA GLY A 85 24.82 -11.31 -18.65
C GLY A 85 24.15 -11.18 -17.28
N ARG A 86 24.60 -12.05 -16.35
CA ARG A 86 24.62 -11.88 -14.87
C ARG A 86 24.13 -10.53 -14.32
N LEU A 87 22.83 -10.37 -14.19
CA LEU A 87 22.19 -9.39 -13.29
C LEU A 87 20.98 -10.10 -12.69
N HIS A 88 21.12 -10.47 -11.42
CA HIS A 88 20.11 -10.95 -10.49
C HIS A 88 18.81 -11.44 -11.17
N CYS A 89 18.78 -12.72 -11.53
CA CYS A 89 17.62 -13.41 -12.08
C CYS A 89 16.43 -13.24 -11.10
N LYS A 90 15.59 -12.23 -11.35
CA LYS A 90 14.27 -12.16 -10.74
C LYS A 90 13.54 -13.41 -11.20
N LYS A 91 13.21 -14.28 -10.24
CA LYS A 91 12.48 -15.53 -10.44
C LYS A 91 11.40 -15.33 -11.49
N LYS A 92 11.31 -16.32 -12.38
CA LYS A 92 10.40 -16.50 -13.53
C LYS A 92 8.90 -16.55 -13.15
N GLY A 93 8.47 -15.78 -12.15
CA GLY A 93 7.13 -15.70 -11.58
C GLY A 93 6.69 -14.27 -11.20
N SER A 94 7.34 -13.25 -11.76
CA SER A 94 7.00 -11.83 -11.51
C SER A 94 5.58 -11.46 -11.95
N SER A 95 4.94 -12.24 -12.84
CA SER A 95 3.55 -12.01 -13.28
C SER A 95 2.50 -12.23 -12.17
N PHE A 96 2.87 -12.86 -11.06
CA PHE A 96 2.02 -12.99 -9.86
C PHE A 96 2.41 -12.04 -8.72
N GLN A 97 3.38 -11.14 -8.95
CA GLN A 97 3.79 -10.18 -7.93
C GLN A 97 2.78 -9.04 -7.84
N THR A 98 1.93 -9.08 -6.80
CA THR A 98 0.99 -8.00 -6.51
C THR A 98 1.68 -6.81 -5.82
N VAL A 99 1.10 -5.61 -5.93
CA VAL A 99 1.59 -4.40 -5.26
C VAL A 99 1.73 -4.64 -3.76
N SER A 100 0.72 -5.25 -3.14
CA SER A 100 0.75 -5.57 -1.71
C SER A 100 1.84 -6.58 -1.32
N ALA A 101 2.22 -7.51 -2.21
CA ALA A 101 3.33 -8.44 -1.94
C ALA A 101 4.68 -7.71 -1.89
N LEU A 102 4.94 -6.79 -2.83
CA LEU A 102 6.15 -5.96 -2.83
C LEU A 102 6.21 -5.07 -1.58
N HIS A 103 5.09 -4.42 -1.25
CA HIS A 103 5.01 -3.58 -0.05
C HIS A 103 5.25 -4.39 1.23
N ARG A 104 4.74 -5.62 1.32
CA ARG A 104 4.98 -6.52 2.46
C ARG A 104 6.46 -6.90 2.60
N GLU A 105 7.14 -7.18 1.49
CA GLU A 105 8.57 -7.48 1.50
C GLU A 105 9.40 -6.28 2.00
N ASN A 106 9.12 -5.09 1.47
CA ASN A 106 9.78 -3.86 1.89
C ASN A 106 9.53 -3.55 3.36
N LEU A 107 8.29 -3.73 3.82
CA LEU A 107 7.90 -3.55 5.22
C LEU A 107 8.62 -4.55 6.14
N ASN A 108 8.72 -5.81 5.75
CA ASN A 108 9.45 -6.81 6.53
C ASN A 108 10.93 -6.47 6.66
N LYS A 109 11.58 -6.04 5.57
CA LYS A 109 12.98 -5.58 5.58
C LYS A 109 13.15 -4.38 6.51
N LEU A 110 12.26 -3.38 6.39
CA LEU A 110 12.28 -2.20 7.25
C LEU A 110 12.13 -2.56 8.73
N MET A 111 11.14 -3.39 9.07
CA MET A 111 10.89 -3.80 10.45
C MET A 111 12.06 -4.59 11.06
N THR A 112 12.76 -5.41 10.27
CA THR A 112 13.99 -6.09 10.71
C THR A 112 15.08 -5.08 11.07
N ASN A 113 15.31 -4.08 10.21
CA ASN A 113 16.31 -3.04 10.47
C ASN A 113 15.95 -2.17 11.68
N LEU A 114 14.69 -1.78 11.83
CA LEU A 114 14.24 -0.99 12.98
C LEU A 114 14.44 -1.75 14.29
N ARG A 115 14.16 -3.06 14.31
CA ARG A 115 14.35 -3.92 15.49
C ARG A 115 15.81 -4.11 15.89
N SER A 116 16.77 -3.90 15.00
CA SER A 116 18.20 -4.00 15.32
C SER A 116 18.82 -2.68 15.81
N THR A 117 18.01 -1.65 16.04
CA THR A 117 18.46 -0.33 16.50
C THR A 117 17.88 0.03 17.86
N HIS A 118 18.43 1.04 18.53
CA HIS A 118 17.86 1.59 19.76
C HIS A 118 16.76 2.62 19.41
N PRO A 119 15.50 2.40 19.79
CA PRO A 119 14.41 3.27 19.36
C PRO A 119 14.32 4.56 20.20
N HIS A 120 14.06 5.67 19.52
CA HIS A 120 13.67 6.95 20.13
C HIS A 120 12.28 7.33 19.64
N PHE A 121 11.40 7.76 20.54
CA PHE A 121 9.98 7.98 20.23
C PHE A 121 9.60 9.46 20.33
N VAL A 122 8.89 9.94 19.32
CA VAL A 122 8.18 11.22 19.31
C VAL A 122 6.74 10.92 18.90
N ARG A 123 5.77 11.23 19.75
CA ARG A 123 4.33 11.07 19.44
C ARG A 123 3.77 12.43 19.06
N CYS A 124 3.46 12.61 17.78
CA CYS A 124 2.77 13.81 17.30
C CYS A 124 1.27 13.70 17.58
N ILE A 125 0.67 14.78 18.07
CA ILE A 125 -0.76 14.87 18.40
C ILE A 125 -1.41 15.93 17.51
N ILE A 126 -2.59 15.63 16.96
CA ILE A 126 -3.37 16.59 16.18
C ILE A 126 -4.09 17.53 17.16
N PRO A 127 -3.84 18.85 17.12
CA PRO A 127 -4.43 19.77 18.09
C PRO A 127 -5.88 20.17 17.76
N ASN A 128 -6.26 20.22 16.48
CA ASN A 128 -7.62 20.55 16.02
C ASN A 128 -7.85 20.10 14.57
N GLU A 129 -9.11 19.94 14.15
CA GLU A 129 -9.46 19.58 12.76
C GLU A 129 -9.60 20.80 11.83
N THR A 130 -9.76 21.99 12.39
CA THR A 130 -9.89 23.25 11.63
C THR A 130 -8.60 23.72 10.97
N LYS A 131 -7.47 23.07 11.25
CA LYS A 131 -6.12 23.41 10.78
C LYS A 131 -5.68 24.82 11.19
N THR A 132 -6.20 25.31 12.32
CA THR A 132 -5.88 26.64 12.83
C THR A 132 -4.66 26.58 13.77
N PRO A 133 -3.60 27.37 13.53
CA PRO A 133 -2.46 27.40 14.43
C PRO A 133 -2.86 27.94 15.81
N GLY A 134 -2.31 27.38 16.88
CA GLY A 134 -2.57 27.83 18.27
C GLY A 134 -3.92 27.42 18.87
N ALA A 135 -4.86 26.91 18.07
CA ALA A 135 -6.12 26.35 18.57
C ALA A 135 -5.94 24.90 19.05
N MET A 136 -6.62 24.51 20.13
CA MET A 136 -6.55 23.17 20.70
C MET A 136 -7.93 22.67 21.15
N GLU A 137 -8.31 21.49 20.64
CA GLU A 137 -9.55 20.81 20.97
C GLU A 137 -9.29 19.69 21.99
N HIS A 138 -9.64 19.95 23.25
CA HIS A 138 -9.41 19.02 24.36
C HIS A 138 -10.00 17.62 24.13
N PRO A 139 -11.24 17.45 23.64
CA PRO A 139 -11.80 16.10 23.43
C PRO A 139 -11.03 15.29 22.38
N LEU A 140 -10.57 15.95 21.31
CA LEU A 140 -9.79 15.34 20.23
C LEU A 140 -8.40 14.90 20.73
N VAL A 141 -7.76 15.73 21.54
CA VAL A 141 -6.45 15.41 22.13
C VAL A 141 -6.57 14.26 23.13
N MET A 142 -7.60 14.28 24.00
CA MET A 142 -7.83 13.20 24.96
C MET A 142 -8.09 11.85 24.29
N HIS A 143 -8.77 11.83 23.14
CA HIS A 143 -8.95 10.61 22.35
C HIS A 143 -7.65 10.07 21.73
N GLN A 144 -6.63 10.93 21.57
CA GLN A 144 -5.34 10.60 20.97
C GLN A 144 -4.24 10.29 21.99
N LEU A 145 -4.47 10.46 23.29
CA LEU A 145 -3.53 10.11 24.36
C LEU A 145 -3.69 8.61 24.70
#